data_AF-A0AAV2RLX4-F1
#
_entry.id   AF-A0AAV2RLX4-F1
#
_cell.length_a   1.000
_cell.length_b   1.000
_cell.length_c   1.000
_cell.angle_alpha   90.00
_cell.angle_beta   90.00
_cell.angle_gamma   90.00
#
_symmetry.space_group_name_H-M   'P 1'
#
loop_
_entity.id
_entity.type
_entity.pdbx_description
1 polymer ?
#
loop_
_entity_poly.entity_id
_entity_poly.type
_entity_poly.pdbx_seq_one_letter_code
_entity_poly.pdbx_strand_id
1 'polypeptide(L)'
;VTENRLLWSRVLLVVVYEELLQEPMTQLRRILDFLGLMEEPSRMACLAKHIDGKAKGHQREVDPYTLTEREVLKAAIKVVTWEAHLRGVTLPDYVQQITTAT
;
A
#
# COMPACT_ATOMS: atom_id res chain seq x y z
N VAL A 1 7.19 -17.03 15.14
CA VAL A 1 6.77 -15.71 14.66
C VAL A 1 7.92 -15.18 13.82
N THR A 2 7.85 -15.35 12.50
CA THR A 2 8.91 -14.91 11.59
C THR A 2 8.75 -13.40 11.39
N GLU A 3 9.66 -12.64 11.99
CA GLU A 3 9.64 -11.18 11.94
C GLU A 3 9.85 -10.70 10.49
N ASN A 4 9.02 -9.76 10.02
CA ASN A 4 9.06 -9.27 8.65
C ASN A 4 10.36 -8.47 8.43
N ARG A 5 11.28 -9.03 7.65
CA ARG A 5 12.61 -8.47 7.39
C ARG A 5 12.57 -7.10 6.70
N LEU A 6 11.50 -6.81 5.93
CA LEU A 6 11.33 -5.51 5.28
C LEU A 6 10.89 -4.42 6.26
N LEU A 7 10.18 -4.78 7.34
CA LEU A 7 9.68 -3.82 8.33
C LEU A 7 10.75 -3.39 9.35
N TRP A 8 11.90 -4.07 9.39
CA TRP A 8 12.96 -3.86 10.39
C TRP A 8 14.17 -3.05 9.91
N SER A 9 14.18 -2.61 8.64
CA SER A 9 15.27 -1.78 8.15
C SER A 9 15.15 -0.36 8.67
N ARG A 10 16.16 0.11 9.41
CA ARG A 10 16.26 1.52 9.84
C ARG A 10 16.51 2.49 8.68
N VAL A 11 16.83 1.99 7.49
CA VAL A 11 17.19 2.77 6.31
C VAL A 11 16.21 2.57 5.15
N LEU A 12 15.14 1.79 5.35
CA LEU A 12 14.12 1.54 4.34
C LEU A 12 12.73 1.58 4.99
N LEU A 13 11.90 2.53 4.55
CA LEU A 13 10.47 2.55 4.88
C LEU A 13 9.68 1.99 3.70
N VAL A 14 8.87 0.95 3.96
CA VAL A 14 7.89 0.44 2.99
C VAL A 14 6.56 1.13 3.25
N VAL A 15 6.04 1.82 2.23
CA VAL A 15 4.71 2.43 2.22
C VAL A 15 3.84 1.67 1.25
N VAL A 16 2.78 1.04 1.76
CA VAL A 16 1.84 0.26 0.96
C VAL A 16 0.84 1.23 0.33
N TYR A 17 0.66 1.13 -0.99
CA TYR A 17 -0.20 2.05 -1.74
C TYR A 17 -1.65 2.03 -1.23
N GLU A 18 -2.18 0.85 -0.92
CA GLU A 18 -3.55 0.71 -0.48
C GLU A 18 -3.77 1.25 0.94
N GLU A 19 -2.80 1.09 1.83
CA GLU A 19 -2.83 1.75 3.15
C GLU A 19 -2.72 3.28 3.01
N LEU A 20 -1.96 3.77 2.04
CA LEU A 20 -1.85 5.20 1.74
C LEU A 20 -3.17 5.77 1.23
N LEU A 21 -3.94 5.02 0.46
CA LEU A 21 -5.28 5.43 0.03
C LEU A 21 -6.28 5.44 1.19
N GLN A 22 -6.23 4.44 2.08
CA GLN A 22 -7.17 4.34 3.21
C GLN A 22 -6.86 5.34 4.33
N GLU A 23 -5.58 5.52 4.65
CA GLU A 23 -5.12 6.31 5.79
C GLU A 23 -3.94 7.25 5.43
N PRO A 24 -4.14 8.20 4.49
CA PRO A 24 -3.07 9.01 3.93
C PRO A 24 -2.30 9.83 4.97
N MET A 25 -3.00 10.40 5.97
CA MET A 25 -2.35 11.17 7.03
C MET A 25 -1.51 10.29 7.94
N THR A 26 -1.97 9.07 8.24
CA THR A 26 -1.21 8.12 9.07
C THR A 26 0.08 7.72 8.37
N GLN A 27 -0.01 7.37 7.08
CA GLN A 27 1.17 7.02 6.28
C GLN A 27 2.12 8.21 6.11
N LEU A 28 1.60 9.43 5.93
CA LEU A 28 2.43 10.63 5.88
C LEU A 28 3.22 10.84 7.18
N ARG A 29 2.60 10.68 8.35
CA ARG A 29 3.32 10.80 9.63
C ARG A 29 4.44 9.78 9.75
N ARG A 30 4.21 8.53 9.33
CA ARG A 30 5.25 7.50 9.27
C ARG A 30 6.42 7.92 8.37
N ILE A 31 6.13 8.54 7.23
CA ILE A 31 7.15 9.05 6.31
C ILE A 31 7.95 10.19 6.95
N LEU A 32 7.28 11.16 7.59
CA LEU A 32 7.94 12.28 8.25
C LEU A 32 8.85 11.81 9.39
N ASP A 33 8.36 10.90 10.23
CA ASP A 33 9.12 10.30 11.33
C ASP A 33 10.37 9.57 10.81
N PHE A 34 10.22 8.75 9.77
CA PHE A 34 11.34 8.05 9.14
C PHE A 34 12.40 9.01 8.55
N LEU A 35 11.97 10.16 8.01
CA LEU A 35 12.86 11.21 7.49
C LEU A 35 13.44 12.12 8.59
N GLY A 36 13.01 11.96 9.85
CA GLY A 36 13.39 12.84 10.95
C GLY A 36 12.87 14.28 10.81
N LEU A 37 11.73 14.45 10.12
CA LEU A 37 11.09 15.75 9.90
C LEU A 37 9.97 15.97 10.93
N MET A 38 9.91 17.18 11.49
CA MET A 38 8.82 17.53 12.41
C MET A 38 7.51 17.82 11.66
N GLU A 39 6.39 17.40 12.25
CA GLU A 39 5.07 17.79 11.80
C GLU A 39 4.83 19.28 12.04
N GLU A 40 4.52 20.02 10.98
CA GLU A 40 4.04 21.40 11.10
C GLU A 40 2.50 21.41 11.10
N PRO A 41 1.82 21.75 12.21
CA PRO A 41 0.38 21.58 12.34
C PRO A 41 -0.44 22.31 11.29
N SER A 42 -0.01 23.51 10.89
CA SER A 42 -0.61 24.34 9.83
C SER A 42 -0.62 23.61 8.47
N ARG A 43 0.51 22.99 8.10
CA ARG A 43 0.68 22.27 6.83
C ARG A 43 -0.05 20.95 6.84
N MET A 44 -0.03 20.23 7.97
CA MET A 44 -0.80 19.00 8.14
C MET A 44 -2.31 19.26 8.02
N ALA A 45 -2.81 20.34 8.63
CA ALA A 45 -4.20 20.74 8.53
C ALA A 45 -4.59 21.21 7.12
N CYS A 46 -3.68 21.89 6.41
CA CYS A 46 -3.88 22.27 5.01
C CYS A 46 -3.98 21.02 4.12
N LEU A 47 -3.01 20.11 4.24
CA LEU A 47 -2.95 18.91 3.41
C LEU A 47 -4.15 17.98 3.66
N ALA A 48 -4.59 17.83 4.91
CA ALA A 48 -5.75 17.01 5.25
C ALA A 48 -7.02 17.45 4.49
N LYS A 49 -7.16 18.74 4.16
CA LYS A 49 -8.28 19.28 3.37
C LYS A 49 -8.14 19.03 1.86
N HIS A 50 -6.96 18.59 1.41
CA HIS A 50 -6.59 18.42 0.02
C HIS A 50 -6.13 17.00 -0.32
N ILE A 51 -6.41 16.02 0.55
CA ILE A 51 -6.13 14.59 0.31
C ILE A 51 -6.79 14.11 -0.98
N ASP A 52 -8.05 14.47 -1.21
CA ASP A 52 -8.84 14.09 -2.38
C ASP A 52 -8.56 14.97 -3.61
N GLY A 53 -7.40 15.63 -3.64
CA GLY A 53 -7.00 16.52 -4.74
C GLY A 53 -7.01 15.81 -6.11
N LYS A 54 -6.93 16.60 -7.18
CA LYS A 54 -6.96 16.12 -8.58
C LYS A 54 -5.66 15.38 -8.99
N ALA A 55 -5.21 14.40 -8.22
CA ALA A 55 -4.19 13.47 -8.67
C ALA A 55 -4.73 12.74 -9.91
N LYS A 56 -4.12 12.98 -11.07
CA LYS A 56 -4.61 12.54 -12.38
C LYS A 56 -4.55 11.02 -12.63
N GLY A 57 -4.27 10.22 -11.59
CA GLY A 57 -4.19 8.74 -11.66
C GLY A 57 -5.47 8.00 -11.24
N HIS A 58 -6.49 8.68 -10.74
CA HIS A 58 -7.80 8.08 -10.41
C HIS A 58 -8.80 8.09 -11.58
N GLN A 59 -8.33 8.35 -12.80
CA GLN A 59 -9.18 8.17 -13.98
C GLN A 59 -9.38 6.67 -14.19
N ARG A 60 -10.63 6.23 -13.99
CA ARG A 60 -11.10 4.83 -14.12
C ARG A 60 -10.43 4.12 -15.29
N GLU A 61 -9.41 3.33 -14.97
CA GLU A 61 -8.98 2.24 -15.84
C GLU A 61 -10.09 1.21 -15.79
N VAL A 62 -10.76 1.04 -16.93
CA VAL A 62 -11.55 -0.17 -17.18
C VAL A 62 -10.66 -1.35 -16.81
N ASP A 63 -11.16 -2.24 -15.94
CA ASP A 63 -10.39 -3.42 -15.56
C ASP A 63 -10.02 -4.18 -16.85
N PRO A 64 -8.72 -4.30 -17.17
CA PRO A 64 -8.30 -4.88 -18.44
C PRO A 64 -8.40 -6.42 -18.43
N TYR A 65 -8.70 -7.04 -17.28
CA TYR A 65 -8.68 -8.48 -17.10
C TYR A 65 -10.08 -9.09 -17.09
N THR A 66 -10.22 -10.17 -17.85
CA THR A 66 -11.36 -11.07 -17.76
C THR A 66 -11.41 -11.77 -16.39
N LEU A 67 -12.58 -12.35 -16.06
CA LEU A 67 -12.74 -13.11 -14.81
C LEU A 67 -11.76 -14.29 -14.72
N THR A 68 -11.54 -15.00 -15.83
CA THR A 68 -10.60 -16.12 -15.88
C THR A 68 -9.16 -15.68 -15.63
N GLU A 69 -8.73 -14.58 -16.25
CA GLU A 69 -7.39 -14.03 -16.03
C GLU A 69 -7.19 -13.56 -14.58
N ARG A 70 -8.23 -12.98 -13.96
CA ARG A 70 -8.20 -12.63 -12.53
C ARG A 70 -8.00 -13.84 -11.63
N GLU A 71 -8.67 -14.95 -11.90
CA GLU A 71 -8.49 -16.17 -11.08
C GLU A 71 -7.08 -16.76 -11.24
N VAL A 72 -6.52 -16.72 -12.45
CA VAL A 72 -5.11 -17.10 -12.69
C VAL A 72 -4.15 -16.19 -11.91
N LEU A 73 -4.36 -14.87 -11.95
CA LEU A 73 -3.56 -13.90 -11.20
C LEU A 73 -3.68 -14.11 -9.69
N LYS A 74 -4.88 -14.32 -9.16
CA LYS A 74 -5.10 -14.61 -7.73
C LYS A 74 -4.33 -15.86 -7.29
N ALA A 75 -4.35 -16.93 -8.09
CA ALA A 75 -3.61 -18.15 -7.79
C ALA A 75 -2.10 -17.90 -7.77
N ALA A 76 -1.57 -17.19 -8.76
CA ALA A 76 -0.15 -16.84 -8.83
C ALA A 76 0.29 -15.98 -7.64
N ILE A 77 -0.50 -14.96 -7.28
CA ILE A 77 -0.23 -14.08 -6.14
C ILE A 77 -0.20 -14.88 -4.84
N LYS A 78 -1.15 -15.80 -4.62
CA LYS A 78 -1.14 -16.67 -3.42
C LYS A 78 0.16 -17.45 -3.28
N VAL A 79 0.67 -18.01 -4.37
CA VAL A 79 1.95 -18.74 -4.38
C VAL A 79 3.10 -17.81 -4.02
N VAL A 80 3.19 -16.64 -4.67
CA VAL A 80 4.25 -15.66 -4.40
C VAL A 80 4.20 -15.14 -2.95
N THR A 81 3.01 -14.84 -2.44
CA THR A 81 2.82 -14.36 -1.05
C THR A 81 3.22 -15.43 -0.04
N TRP A 82 2.86 -16.70 -0.28
CA TRP A 82 3.29 -17.81 0.55
C TRP A 82 4.82 -17.96 0.57
N GLU A 83 5.43 -17.93 -0.61
CA GLU A 83 6.87 -18.00 -0.79
C GLU A 83 7.61 -16.81 -0.14
N ALA A 84 7.06 -15.60 -0.21
CA ALA A 84 7.57 -14.44 0.50
C ALA A 84 7.49 -14.62 2.02
N HIS A 85 6.37 -15.15 2.51
CA HIS A 85 6.17 -15.42 3.93
C HIS A 85 7.20 -16.42 4.49
N LEU A 86 7.50 -17.48 3.74
CA LEU A 86 8.56 -18.44 4.10
C LEU A 86 9.95 -17.78 4.18
N ARG A 87 10.18 -16.70 3.43
CA ARG A 87 11.42 -15.89 3.48
C ARG A 87 11.41 -14.81 4.57
N GLY A 88 10.37 -14.79 5.40
CA GLY A 88 10.19 -13.78 6.44
C GLY A 88 9.81 -12.41 5.89
N VAL A 89 9.10 -12.37 4.76
CA VAL A 89 8.54 -11.14 4.19
C VAL A 89 7.03 -11.25 4.19
N THR A 90 6.35 -10.32 4.88
CA THR A 90 4.89 -10.21 4.82
C THR A 90 4.54 -9.15 3.81
N LEU A 91 3.83 -9.57 2.76
CA LEU A 91 3.25 -8.70 1.75
C LEU A 91 1.79 -8.37 2.13
N PRO A 92 1.26 -7.22 1.68
CA PRO A 92 -0.17 -6.93 1.74
C PRO A 92 -1.02 -8.02 1.09
N ASP A 93 -2.29 -8.12 1.50
CA ASP A 93 -3.25 -9.06 0.89
C ASP A 93 -3.73 -8.53 -0.47
N TYR A 94 -2.87 -8.71 -1.48
CA TYR A 94 -3.17 -8.37 -2.87
C TYR A 94 -4.30 -9.24 -3.48
N VAL A 95 -4.70 -10.34 -2.84
CA VAL A 95 -5.76 -11.23 -3.34
C VAL A 95 -7.14 -10.63 -3.06
N GLN A 96 -7.32 -10.04 -1.87
CA GLN A 96 -8.55 -9.30 -1.54
C GLN A 96 -8.76 -8.11 -2.48
N GLN A 97 -7.67 -7.45 -2.88
CA GLN A 97 -7.70 -6.24 -3.71
C GLN A 97 -8.16 -6.51 -5.16
N ILE A 98 -7.93 -7.71 -5.71
CA ILE A 98 -8.48 -8.11 -7.02
C ILE A 98 -10.00 -8.33 -6.98
N THR A 99 -10.55 -8.61 -5.80
CA THR A 99 -11.97 -8.97 -5.65
C THR A 99 -12.88 -7.75 -5.54
N THR A 100 -12.35 -6.60 -5.14
CA THR A 100 -13.10 -5.34 -4.93
C THR A 100 -13.26 -4.47 -6.17
N ALA A 101 -12.65 -4.82 -7.30
CA ALA A 101 -12.75 -4.10 -8.57
C ALA A 101 -13.91 -4.63 -9.44
N THR A 102 -15.15 -4.48 -8.95
CA THR A 102 -16.40 -4.75 -9.68
C THR A 102 -17.32 -3.56 -9.61
#